data_AF-A0A956IL13-F1
#
_entry.id   AF-A0A956IL13-F1
#
_cell.length_a   1.000
_cell.length_b   1.000
_cell.length_c   1.000
_cell.angle_alpha   90.00
_cell.angle_beta   90.00
_cell.angle_gamma   90.00
#
_symmetry.space_group_name_H-M   'P 1'
#
loop_
_entity.id
_entity.type
_entity.pdbx_description
1 polymer ?
#
loop_
_entity_poly.entity_id
_entity_poly.type
_entity_poly.pdbx_seq_one_letter_code
_entity_poly.pdbx_strand_id
1 'polypeptide(L)'
;MTSASRRMGAGELPSEQGPGQHVDAAGGDDILRAMSVQDHLNEALEAAEARRYPEALAALLTAWRTQPDAAIAEAVDAVAARAAHGRALPPGKTAGARDEIWMEAARSADPVTMGLLVDSLLDTKGCKHTLTRLQVLAAAPSDPRLGTKVAAILREPPYNASVTRTNSFWKALFSMLPDLGDPRLLPLAGELPPLWAADDSQSELERETLTKRLAKATPALEKRYGRAMPLDDEAVALCRRIPEAMGERAPTVVAAERTEEALLAEIYDNPSEDGPRLVYADWLLERSDPRGELIMLQFKKAQGGKPSREDQKREKELLALHGDAWVDGMGVMKGGRLFEKGFLAECKASAINDHPGWNLVRAVTGTIPIHDRPLPSLRSIREIRFIDKLAKLTVPLDVVALDWHGPYFEYTKWGRWGLEAIAQWPAIARILPKLERLAIRGGEHWAVSYDRKPSVLDPTLLSWIFDGGLVPHLRILALPLAFERLAEVRAAWLDAGPRLERTYLCDRGGDHWDSAWQLALARDEDGVHLEICEAPRLLGKVARDDQEMRGWDRVVAGLRSLAGQTLTSVRFDPSWEKRIPRQHL
;
A
#
# COMPACT_ATOMS: atom_id res chain seq x y z
N MET A 1 75.15 -25.56 -1.08
CA MET A 1 76.46 -25.82 -1.69
C MET A 1 76.65 -24.84 -2.84
N THR A 2 77.65 -23.97 -2.71
CA THR A 2 78.42 -23.21 -3.74
C THR A 2 77.63 -22.40 -4.79
N SER A 3 77.52 -21.05 -4.68
CA SER A 3 78.52 -20.00 -5.05
C SER A 3 78.76 -19.90 -6.58
N ALA A 4 78.79 -18.75 -7.27
CA ALA A 4 79.33 -17.45 -6.88
C ALA A 4 78.89 -16.28 -7.80
N SER A 5 79.04 -15.08 -7.25
CA SER A 5 78.95 -13.73 -7.83
C SER A 5 79.87 -13.44 -9.02
N ARG A 6 79.52 -12.41 -9.83
CA ARG A 6 80.47 -11.40 -10.32
C ARG A 6 79.80 -10.01 -10.44
N ARG A 7 80.45 -9.03 -9.82
CA ARG A 7 80.28 -7.56 -9.91
C ARG A 7 81.48 -6.98 -10.68
N MET A 8 81.37 -5.68 -11.00
CA MET A 8 82.38 -4.70 -11.47
C MET A 8 82.31 -4.46 -12.99
N GLY A 9 82.31 -3.26 -13.56
CA GLY A 9 82.50 -1.87 -13.09
C GLY A 9 82.71 -1.01 -14.37
N ALA A 10 82.05 0.16 -14.49
CA ALA A 10 82.64 1.50 -14.50
C ALA A 10 83.40 1.95 -15.79
N GLY A 11 83.11 3.18 -16.25
CA GLY A 11 83.85 3.95 -17.27
C GLY A 11 82.89 4.73 -18.19
N GLU A 12 82.42 5.92 -17.79
CA GLU A 12 82.99 7.26 -18.07
C GLU A 12 82.71 7.82 -19.48
N LEU A 13 82.05 8.97 -19.50
CA LEU A 13 81.79 9.87 -20.62
C LEU A 13 83.08 10.57 -21.09
N PRO A 14 83.05 11.16 -22.30
CA PRO A 14 83.25 12.61 -22.33
C PRO A 14 82.26 13.37 -23.23
N SER A 15 82.00 14.59 -22.77
CA SER A 15 81.27 15.70 -23.36
C SER A 15 81.97 16.35 -24.56
N GLU A 16 81.21 16.73 -25.60
CA GLU A 16 81.54 17.88 -26.47
C GLU A 16 80.27 18.65 -26.86
N GLN A 17 80.40 19.98 -26.90
CA GLN A 17 79.36 20.98 -27.10
C GLN A 17 79.33 21.51 -28.54
N GLY A 18 78.14 21.53 -29.16
CA GLY A 18 77.64 22.49 -30.17
C GLY A 18 78.28 22.55 -31.57
N PRO A 19 77.70 23.27 -32.56
CA PRO A 19 76.55 24.19 -32.49
C PRO A 19 75.45 23.91 -33.54
N GLY A 20 74.39 24.73 -33.50
CA GLY A 20 73.07 24.48 -34.08
C GLY A 20 72.94 24.48 -35.61
N GLN A 21 71.80 23.93 -36.05
CA GLN A 21 71.12 24.28 -37.27
C GLN A 21 69.61 24.19 -37.05
N HIS A 22 68.96 25.36 -37.12
CA HIS A 22 67.52 25.51 -37.31
C HIS A 22 67.12 24.81 -38.61
N VAL A 23 66.23 23.83 -38.51
CA VAL A 23 65.38 23.42 -39.63
C VAL A 23 63.96 23.37 -39.08
N ASP A 24 63.17 24.35 -39.49
CA ASP A 24 61.73 24.36 -39.31
C ASP A 24 61.14 23.12 -40.00
N ALA A 25 60.49 22.27 -39.22
CA ALA A 25 59.62 21.22 -39.71
C ALA A 25 58.34 21.21 -38.88
N ALA A 26 57.25 21.53 -39.57
CA ALA A 26 55.89 21.54 -39.05
C ALA A 26 55.41 20.15 -38.61
N GLY A 27 54.48 20.16 -37.65
CA GLY A 27 53.47 19.11 -37.50
C GLY A 27 53.82 18.01 -36.50
N GLY A 28 52.98 17.88 -35.46
CA GLY A 28 52.86 16.61 -34.74
C GLY A 28 52.92 16.66 -33.21
N ASP A 29 52.48 17.73 -32.55
CA ASP A 29 52.04 17.62 -31.14
C ASP A 29 50.57 17.16 -31.11
N ASP A 30 50.34 15.97 -31.67
CA ASP A 30 49.10 15.21 -31.46
C ASP A 30 49.46 13.99 -30.60
N ILE A 31 50.08 14.26 -29.45
CA ILE A 31 50.15 13.30 -28.36
C ILE A 31 48.73 13.25 -27.82
N LEU A 32 48.02 12.14 -28.07
CA LEU A 32 46.72 11.79 -27.50
C LEU A 32 46.67 12.20 -26.01
N ARG A 33 46.22 13.43 -25.73
CA ARG A 33 45.94 13.86 -24.35
C ARG A 33 44.79 12.96 -23.91
N ALA A 34 45.05 12.12 -22.92
CA ALA A 34 43.97 11.41 -22.25
C ALA A 34 42.94 12.46 -21.82
N MET A 35 41.70 12.31 -22.28
CA MET A 35 40.62 13.24 -21.98
C MET A 35 40.48 13.38 -20.47
N SER A 36 40.43 14.62 -19.99
CA SER A 36 40.19 14.95 -18.60
C SER A 36 38.73 14.68 -18.23
N VAL A 37 38.44 14.64 -16.91
CA VAL A 37 37.04 14.56 -16.45
C VAL A 37 36.21 15.74 -16.98
N GLN A 38 36.81 16.94 -17.07
CA GLN A 38 36.16 18.13 -17.62
C GLN A 38 35.82 17.96 -19.11
N ASP A 39 36.69 17.33 -19.91
CA ASP A 39 36.41 17.09 -21.33
C ASP A 39 35.18 16.19 -21.50
N HIS A 40 35.07 15.10 -20.73
CA HIS A 40 33.89 14.24 -20.75
C HIS A 40 32.61 14.93 -20.25
N LEU A 41 32.73 15.84 -19.28
CA LEU A 41 31.59 16.63 -18.81
C LEU A 41 31.12 17.65 -19.86
N ASN A 42 32.04 18.24 -20.62
CA ASN A 42 31.69 19.10 -21.75
C ASN A 42 31.00 18.29 -22.87
N GLU A 43 31.50 17.11 -23.22
CA GLU A 43 30.82 16.22 -24.17
C GLU A 43 29.40 15.86 -23.73
N ALA A 44 29.23 15.58 -22.43
CA ALA A 44 27.92 15.29 -21.87
C ALA A 44 26.97 16.50 -21.98
N LEU A 45 27.47 17.70 -21.70
CA LEU A 45 26.69 18.93 -21.80
C LEU A 45 26.27 19.22 -23.25
N GLU A 46 27.18 19.13 -24.22
CA GLU A 46 26.88 19.30 -25.64
C GLU A 46 25.85 18.28 -26.13
N ALA A 47 25.95 17.02 -25.70
CA ALA A 47 24.98 15.99 -26.02
C ALA A 47 23.61 16.27 -25.38
N ALA A 48 23.58 16.76 -24.14
CA ALA A 48 22.34 17.12 -23.42
C ALA A 48 21.62 18.32 -24.09
N GLU A 49 22.35 19.37 -24.44
CA GLU A 49 21.83 20.53 -25.19
C GLU A 49 21.25 20.11 -26.55
N ALA A 50 21.91 19.16 -27.22
CA ALA A 50 21.44 18.56 -28.47
C ALA A 50 20.33 17.50 -28.29
N ARG A 51 19.85 17.25 -27.06
CA ARG A 51 18.85 16.23 -26.70
C ARG A 51 19.24 14.79 -27.07
N ARG A 52 20.55 14.51 -27.17
CA ARG A 52 21.12 13.17 -27.40
C ARG A 52 21.43 12.48 -26.06
N TYR A 53 20.38 12.22 -25.27
CA TYR A 53 20.53 11.76 -23.88
C TYR A 53 21.33 10.44 -23.70
N PRO A 54 21.22 9.42 -24.59
CA PRO A 54 22.06 8.22 -24.48
C PRO A 54 23.56 8.50 -24.62
N GLU A 55 23.93 9.47 -25.46
CA GLU A 55 25.33 9.89 -25.65
C GLU A 55 25.81 10.71 -24.46
N ALA A 56 24.96 11.61 -23.95
CA ALA A 56 25.24 12.36 -22.72
C ALA A 56 25.47 11.42 -21.52
N LEU A 57 24.65 10.37 -21.40
CA LEU A 57 24.81 9.34 -20.36
C LEU A 57 26.12 8.57 -20.50
N ALA A 58 26.50 8.20 -21.73
CA ALA A 58 27.76 7.50 -21.98
C ALA A 58 28.98 8.35 -21.60
N ALA A 59 28.96 9.65 -21.92
CA ALA A 59 30.00 10.61 -21.55
C ALA A 59 30.08 10.78 -20.01
N LEU A 60 28.94 10.95 -19.33
CA LEU A 60 28.88 11.05 -17.86
C LEU A 60 29.41 9.79 -17.16
N LEU A 61 29.06 8.59 -17.64
CA LEU A 61 29.60 7.35 -17.08
C LEU A 61 31.11 7.20 -17.32
N THR A 62 31.64 7.80 -18.38
CA THR A 62 33.08 7.85 -18.63
C THR A 62 33.75 8.84 -17.67
N ALA A 63 33.16 10.03 -17.47
CA ALA A 63 33.59 10.98 -16.45
C ALA A 63 33.62 10.36 -15.05
N TRP A 64 32.57 9.61 -14.67
CA TRP A 64 32.50 8.87 -13.42
C TRP A 64 33.64 7.87 -13.26
N ARG A 65 33.96 7.10 -14.30
CA ARG A 65 35.04 6.10 -14.25
C ARG A 65 36.43 6.73 -14.17
N THR A 66 36.59 7.95 -14.69
CA THR A 66 37.82 8.74 -14.58
C THR A 66 37.98 9.30 -13.17
N GLN A 67 36.94 9.92 -12.62
CA GLN A 67 36.94 10.46 -11.24
C GLN A 67 35.54 10.33 -10.62
N PRO A 68 35.29 9.28 -9.81
CA PRO A 68 34.01 9.10 -9.15
C PRO A 68 33.72 10.23 -8.15
N ASP A 69 32.57 10.90 -8.30
CA ASP A 69 32.15 12.00 -7.44
C ASP A 69 30.61 12.09 -7.39
N ALA A 70 30.06 12.54 -6.26
CA ALA A 70 28.63 12.67 -6.06
C ALA A 70 27.96 13.57 -7.10
N ALA A 71 28.60 14.67 -7.52
CA ALA A 71 28.03 15.58 -8.51
C ALA A 71 27.86 14.92 -9.90
N ILE A 72 28.79 14.05 -10.28
CA ILE A 72 28.68 13.27 -11.53
C ILE A 72 27.56 12.24 -11.41
N ALA A 73 27.46 11.57 -10.26
CA ALA A 73 26.40 10.58 -10.03
C ALA A 73 25.00 11.22 -10.10
N GLU A 74 24.80 12.40 -9.52
CA GLU A 74 23.56 13.16 -9.62
C GLU A 74 23.23 13.52 -11.08
N ALA A 75 24.22 13.98 -11.85
CA ALA A 75 24.04 14.23 -13.28
C ALA A 75 23.72 12.95 -14.08
N VAL A 76 24.35 11.81 -13.73
CA VAL A 76 24.03 10.49 -14.33
C VAL A 76 22.57 10.12 -14.07
N ASP A 77 22.08 10.28 -12.85
CA ASP A 77 20.70 9.92 -12.50
C ASP A 77 19.68 10.75 -13.29
N ALA A 78 19.89 12.07 -13.40
CA ALA A 78 19.03 12.98 -14.17
C ALA A 78 19.00 12.63 -15.68
N VAL A 79 20.18 12.45 -16.30
CA VAL A 79 20.27 12.11 -17.73
C VAL A 79 19.75 10.70 -18.00
N ALA A 80 20.02 9.74 -17.11
CA ALA A 80 19.54 8.37 -17.25
C ALA A 80 18.01 8.29 -17.23
N ALA A 81 17.35 9.03 -16.33
CA ALA A 81 15.89 9.09 -16.27
C ALA A 81 15.29 9.56 -17.61
N ARG A 82 15.88 10.59 -18.23
CA ARG A 82 15.43 11.07 -19.53
C ARG A 82 15.77 10.11 -20.67
N ALA A 83 16.96 9.53 -20.68
CA ALA A 83 17.40 8.59 -21.71
C ALA A 83 16.58 7.28 -21.70
N ALA A 84 16.04 6.89 -20.55
CA ALA A 84 15.18 5.73 -20.38
C ALA A 84 13.70 6.01 -20.75
N HIS A 85 13.31 7.26 -21.01
CA HIS A 85 11.91 7.60 -21.30
C HIS A 85 11.35 6.78 -22.47
N GLY A 86 10.25 6.07 -22.24
CA GLY A 86 9.62 5.18 -23.23
C GLY A 86 10.34 3.85 -23.48
N ARG A 87 11.41 3.53 -22.74
CA ARG A 87 12.12 2.24 -22.81
C ARG A 87 11.76 1.38 -21.59
N ALA A 88 11.54 0.10 -21.85
CA ALA A 88 11.35 -0.91 -20.80
C ALA A 88 11.97 -2.23 -21.24
N LEU A 89 12.36 -3.08 -20.29
CA LEU A 89 12.73 -4.45 -20.59
C LEU A 89 11.50 -5.21 -21.12
N PRO A 90 11.67 -6.12 -22.10
CA PRO A 90 10.56 -6.90 -22.64
C PRO A 90 9.81 -7.67 -21.54
N PRO A 91 8.47 -7.76 -21.61
CA PRO A 91 7.70 -8.43 -20.57
C PRO A 91 7.88 -9.95 -20.62
N GLY A 92 8.16 -10.57 -19.47
CA GLY A 92 8.20 -12.02 -19.30
C GLY A 92 6.99 -12.54 -18.51
N LYS A 93 6.18 -13.42 -19.13
CA LYS A 93 4.96 -14.00 -18.52
C LYS A 93 5.25 -14.90 -17.30
N THR A 94 6.48 -15.40 -17.18
CA THR A 94 6.93 -16.21 -16.04
C THR A 94 8.22 -15.62 -15.51
N ALA A 95 8.55 -15.85 -14.24
CA ALA A 95 9.81 -15.34 -13.69
C ALA A 95 11.06 -16.00 -14.33
N GLY A 96 10.94 -17.21 -14.88
CA GLY A 96 12.03 -17.82 -15.64
C GLY A 96 12.26 -17.09 -16.96
N ALA A 97 11.18 -16.79 -17.69
CA ALA A 97 11.25 -15.97 -18.89
C ALA A 97 11.77 -14.55 -18.61
N ARG A 98 11.38 -13.92 -17.48
CA ARG A 98 11.95 -12.63 -17.06
C ARG A 98 13.43 -12.72 -16.79
N ASP A 99 13.91 -13.80 -16.17
CA ASP A 99 15.34 -13.99 -15.90
C ASP A 99 16.14 -14.22 -17.18
N GLU A 100 15.62 -14.99 -18.13
CA GLU A 100 16.23 -15.16 -19.45
C GLU A 100 16.33 -13.84 -20.22
N ILE A 101 15.25 -13.05 -20.25
CA ILE A 101 15.22 -11.72 -20.87
C ILE A 101 16.23 -10.79 -20.20
N TRP A 102 16.30 -10.80 -18.86
CA TRP A 102 17.22 -9.99 -18.09
C TRP A 102 18.68 -10.37 -18.41
N MET A 103 19.00 -11.67 -18.42
CA MET A 103 20.35 -12.17 -18.70
C MET A 103 20.78 -11.93 -20.15
N GLU A 104 19.86 -11.96 -21.11
CA GLU A 104 20.14 -11.58 -22.49
C GLU A 104 20.39 -10.06 -22.61
N ALA A 105 19.53 -9.25 -22.00
CA ALA A 105 19.70 -7.79 -21.99
C ALA A 105 21.00 -7.36 -21.30
N ALA A 106 21.46 -8.10 -20.28
CA ALA A 106 22.73 -7.84 -19.59
C ALA A 106 23.98 -8.08 -20.45
N ARG A 107 23.85 -8.72 -21.62
CA ARG A 107 24.95 -8.82 -22.60
C ARG A 107 25.13 -7.53 -23.41
N SER A 108 24.15 -6.64 -23.37
CA SER A 108 24.23 -5.34 -24.03
C SER A 108 25.23 -4.43 -23.30
N ALA A 109 26.03 -3.70 -24.08
CA ALA A 109 26.87 -2.61 -23.57
C ALA A 109 26.12 -1.27 -23.49
N ASP A 110 24.80 -1.23 -23.77
CA ASP A 110 23.98 -0.02 -23.76
C ASP A 110 23.82 0.54 -22.32
N PRO A 111 24.32 1.75 -22.04
CA PRO A 111 24.20 2.41 -20.74
C PRO A 111 22.77 2.58 -20.23
N VAL A 112 21.80 2.76 -21.13
CA VAL A 112 20.40 2.94 -20.74
C VAL A 112 19.81 1.60 -20.29
N THR A 113 20.09 0.54 -21.05
CA THR A 113 19.68 -0.83 -20.68
C THR A 113 20.30 -1.24 -19.35
N MET A 114 21.57 -0.90 -19.09
CA MET A 114 22.22 -1.17 -17.80
C MET A 114 21.46 -0.54 -16.62
N GLY A 115 20.96 0.69 -16.77
CA GLY A 115 20.10 1.34 -15.77
C GLY A 115 18.82 0.54 -15.48
N LEU A 116 18.10 0.12 -16.53
CA LEU A 116 16.89 -0.69 -16.39
C LEU A 116 17.15 -2.05 -15.70
N LEU A 117 18.33 -2.63 -15.91
CA LEU A 117 18.74 -3.88 -15.26
C LEU A 117 19.06 -3.68 -13.77
N VAL A 118 19.68 -2.55 -13.40
CA VAL A 118 19.90 -2.14 -12.01
C VAL A 118 18.58 -1.92 -11.27
N ASP A 119 17.61 -1.24 -11.90
CA ASP A 119 16.31 -0.97 -11.28
C ASP A 119 15.54 -2.25 -10.96
N SER A 120 15.57 -3.20 -11.90
CA SER A 120 14.91 -4.51 -11.81
C SER A 120 15.74 -5.59 -11.09
N LEU A 121 16.86 -5.24 -10.45
CA LEU A 121 17.76 -6.19 -9.77
C LEU A 121 17.05 -7.12 -8.78
N LEU A 122 16.03 -6.62 -8.07
CA LEU A 122 15.30 -7.36 -7.04
C LEU A 122 14.06 -8.13 -7.56
N ASP A 123 13.63 -7.93 -8.82
CA ASP A 123 12.52 -8.72 -9.43
C ASP A 123 13.03 -10.11 -9.83
N THR A 124 13.23 -10.96 -8.82
CA THR A 124 13.69 -12.34 -8.99
C THR A 124 12.94 -13.30 -8.07
N LYS A 125 13.04 -14.61 -8.35
CA LYS A 125 12.51 -15.69 -7.49
C LYS A 125 13.36 -15.98 -6.24
N GLY A 126 14.03 -14.97 -5.68
CA GLY A 126 14.74 -15.05 -4.40
C GLY A 126 16.27 -14.88 -4.50
N CYS A 127 16.92 -14.88 -3.34
CA CYS A 127 18.29 -14.38 -3.15
C CYS A 127 19.37 -14.99 -4.06
N LYS A 128 19.22 -16.25 -4.50
CA LYS A 128 20.19 -16.89 -5.41
C LYS A 128 20.19 -16.22 -6.80
N HIS A 129 19.01 -15.92 -7.35
CA HIS A 129 18.91 -15.27 -8.66
C HIS A 129 19.34 -13.80 -8.56
N THR A 130 18.94 -13.11 -7.49
CA THR A 130 19.43 -11.74 -7.20
C THR A 130 20.94 -11.69 -7.08
N LEU A 131 21.57 -12.68 -6.42
CA LEU A 131 23.03 -12.77 -6.35
C LEU A 131 23.65 -12.92 -7.75
N THR A 132 23.10 -13.79 -8.60
CA THR A 132 23.60 -13.96 -9.97
C THR A 132 23.51 -12.65 -10.77
N ARG A 133 22.38 -11.95 -10.71
CA ARG A 133 22.21 -10.64 -11.36
C ARG A 133 23.19 -9.60 -10.82
N LEU A 134 23.35 -9.52 -9.49
CA LEU A 134 24.29 -8.61 -8.84
C LEU A 134 25.73 -8.87 -9.30
N GLN A 135 26.13 -10.14 -9.43
CA GLN A 135 27.46 -10.52 -9.93
C GLN A 135 27.66 -10.10 -11.40
N VAL A 136 26.63 -10.21 -12.23
CA VAL A 136 26.69 -9.75 -13.63
C VAL A 136 26.86 -8.23 -13.69
N LEU A 137 26.07 -7.47 -12.92
CA LEU A 137 26.18 -6.01 -12.88
C LEU A 137 27.52 -5.55 -12.30
N ALA A 138 28.01 -6.20 -11.25
CA ALA A 138 29.29 -5.86 -10.62
C ALA A 138 30.51 -6.21 -11.49
N ALA A 139 30.35 -7.10 -12.48
CA ALA A 139 31.38 -7.40 -13.47
C ALA A 139 31.42 -6.40 -14.63
N ALA A 140 30.36 -5.59 -14.82
CA ALA A 140 30.32 -4.53 -15.80
C ALA A 140 31.18 -3.32 -15.37
N PRO A 141 31.54 -2.41 -16.30
CA PRO A 141 32.24 -1.17 -15.94
C PRO A 141 31.49 -0.39 -14.87
N SER A 142 32.21 0.22 -13.92
CA SER A 142 31.62 0.94 -12.78
C SER A 142 30.54 1.93 -13.22
N ASP A 143 29.44 1.91 -12.49
CA ASP A 143 28.24 2.69 -12.72
C ASP A 143 27.67 3.15 -11.37
N PRO A 144 27.48 4.46 -11.15
CA PRO A 144 27.01 4.99 -9.87
C PRO A 144 25.60 4.51 -9.52
N ARG A 145 24.76 4.15 -10.51
CA ARG A 145 23.39 3.67 -10.27
C ARG A 145 23.38 2.33 -9.53
N LEU A 146 24.36 1.46 -9.82
CA LEU A 146 24.52 0.19 -9.09
C LEU A 146 24.89 0.45 -7.62
N GLY A 147 25.78 1.42 -7.37
CA GLY A 147 26.12 1.87 -6.01
C GLY A 147 24.90 2.40 -5.25
N THR A 148 24.07 3.23 -5.90
CA THR A 148 22.79 3.71 -5.37
C THR A 148 21.85 2.55 -5.02
N LYS A 149 21.71 1.55 -5.89
CA LYS A 149 20.86 0.38 -5.65
C LYS A 149 21.37 -0.49 -4.50
N VAL A 150 22.69 -0.70 -4.41
CA VAL A 150 23.31 -1.45 -3.30
C VAL A 150 23.16 -0.69 -1.97
N ALA A 151 23.29 0.63 -1.98
CA ALA A 151 23.01 1.47 -0.82
C ALA A 151 21.56 1.30 -0.34
N ALA A 152 20.58 1.28 -1.25
CA ALA A 152 19.18 1.01 -0.91
C ALA A 152 18.99 -0.40 -0.29
N ILE A 153 19.62 -1.43 -0.86
CA ILE A 153 19.60 -2.81 -0.31
C ILE A 153 20.21 -2.88 1.09
N LEU A 154 21.23 -2.08 1.39
CA LEU A 154 21.85 -2.03 2.71
C LEU A 154 20.96 -1.29 3.73
N ARG A 155 20.25 -0.23 3.32
CA ARG A 155 19.31 0.49 4.18
C ARG A 155 18.07 -0.34 4.49
N GLU A 156 17.54 -1.04 3.50
CA GLU A 156 16.36 -1.90 3.61
C GLU A 156 16.68 -3.32 3.13
N PRO A 157 17.23 -4.19 4.00
CA PRO A 157 17.63 -5.55 3.65
C PRO A 157 16.46 -6.40 3.11
N PRO A 158 16.49 -6.85 1.84
CA PRO A 158 15.39 -7.62 1.26
C PRO A 158 15.39 -9.10 1.72
N TYR A 159 16.46 -9.54 2.38
CA TYR A 159 16.65 -10.92 2.81
C TYR A 159 17.24 -10.97 4.21
N ASN A 160 16.69 -11.83 5.07
CA ASN A 160 17.22 -11.95 6.43
C ASN A 160 18.73 -12.28 6.43
N ALA A 161 19.57 -11.51 7.11
CA ALA A 161 21.04 -11.67 7.05
C ALA A 161 21.63 -12.77 7.94
N SER A 162 20.87 -13.24 8.93
CA SER A 162 21.28 -14.27 9.90
C SER A 162 21.03 -15.70 9.45
N VAL A 163 20.19 -15.94 8.43
CA VAL A 163 19.85 -17.30 7.99
C VAL A 163 20.84 -17.89 6.98
N THR A 164 21.07 -19.20 7.05
CA THR A 164 22.07 -19.90 6.21
C THR A 164 21.79 -19.76 4.70
N ARG A 165 20.52 -19.76 4.28
CA ARG A 165 20.14 -19.73 2.85
C ARG A 165 20.49 -18.41 2.13
N THR A 166 20.67 -17.32 2.85
CA THR A 166 21.00 -15.97 2.31
C THR A 166 22.46 -15.60 2.55
N ASN A 167 23.21 -16.43 3.28
CA ASN A 167 24.59 -16.15 3.67
C ASN A 167 25.50 -15.92 2.46
N SER A 168 25.31 -16.67 1.37
CA SER A 168 26.08 -16.50 0.12
C SER A 168 25.84 -15.13 -0.52
N PHE A 169 24.59 -14.66 -0.55
CA PHE A 169 24.23 -13.34 -1.05
C PHE A 169 24.93 -12.25 -0.24
N TRP A 170 24.77 -12.26 1.09
CA TRP A 170 25.37 -11.25 1.95
C TRP A 170 26.89 -11.29 1.96
N LYS A 171 27.49 -12.48 1.95
CA LYS A 171 28.95 -12.62 1.86
C LYS A 171 29.48 -11.99 0.58
N ALA A 172 28.80 -12.24 -0.55
CA ALA A 172 29.18 -11.71 -1.84
C ALA A 172 28.98 -10.19 -1.93
N LEU A 173 27.82 -9.68 -1.52
CA LEU A 173 27.51 -8.25 -1.54
C LEU A 173 28.54 -7.44 -0.74
N PHE A 174 28.79 -7.82 0.53
CA PHE A 174 29.76 -7.09 1.37
C PHE A 174 31.20 -7.20 0.85
N SER A 175 31.56 -8.31 0.17
CA SER A 175 32.88 -8.42 -0.45
C SER A 175 33.06 -7.54 -1.68
N MET A 176 31.98 -7.21 -2.39
CA MET A 176 32.02 -6.39 -3.61
C MET A 176 32.01 -4.89 -3.34
N LEU A 177 31.60 -4.42 -2.14
CA LEU A 177 31.43 -2.99 -1.86
C LEU A 177 32.64 -2.12 -2.26
N PRO A 178 33.91 -2.50 -1.99
CA PRO A 178 35.07 -1.71 -2.39
C PRO A 178 35.32 -1.69 -3.91
N ASP A 179 34.80 -2.67 -4.63
CA ASP A 179 35.03 -2.86 -6.07
C ASP A 179 33.94 -2.21 -6.93
N LEU A 180 32.81 -1.80 -6.34
CA LEU A 180 31.72 -1.11 -7.05
C LEU A 180 32.15 0.25 -7.65
N GLY A 181 33.20 0.85 -7.10
CA GLY A 181 33.73 2.14 -7.58
C GLY A 181 32.95 3.37 -7.10
N ASP A 182 32.08 3.24 -6.09
CA ASP A 182 31.26 4.34 -5.58
C ASP A 182 31.75 4.86 -4.21
N PRO A 183 32.38 6.05 -4.15
CA PRO A 183 32.88 6.63 -2.91
C PRO A 183 31.78 7.00 -1.91
N ARG A 184 30.51 7.12 -2.34
CA ARG A 184 29.36 7.43 -1.47
C ARG A 184 29.04 6.28 -0.51
N LEU A 185 29.56 5.07 -0.76
CA LEU A 185 29.39 3.92 0.14
C LEU A 185 30.18 4.05 1.45
N LEU A 186 31.27 4.83 1.48
CA LEU A 186 32.08 5.03 2.68
C LEU A 186 31.34 5.84 3.76
N PRO A 187 30.79 7.05 3.50
CA PRO A 187 30.01 7.77 4.51
C PRO A 187 28.76 6.97 4.95
N LEU A 188 28.10 6.29 4.00
CA LEU A 188 26.97 5.41 4.30
C LEU A 188 27.33 4.30 5.31
N ALA A 189 28.55 3.74 5.25
CA ALA A 189 28.99 2.72 6.21
C ALA A 189 28.93 3.20 7.67
N GLY A 190 29.08 4.51 7.92
CA GLY A 190 28.91 5.09 9.26
C GLY A 190 27.43 5.25 9.66
N GLU A 191 26.53 5.45 8.70
CA GLU A 191 25.09 5.69 8.92
C GLU A 191 24.30 4.39 9.13
N LEU A 192 24.74 3.28 8.55
CA LEU A 192 23.99 2.02 8.56
C LEU A 192 23.78 1.40 9.96
N PRO A 193 24.78 1.31 10.87
CA PRO A 193 24.57 0.71 12.18
C PRO A 193 23.45 1.35 13.03
N PRO A 194 23.36 2.69 13.18
CA PRO A 194 22.24 3.30 13.90
C PRO A 194 20.90 3.12 13.19
N LEU A 195 20.87 3.11 11.85
CA LEU A 195 19.67 2.82 11.08
C LEU A 195 19.14 1.40 11.35
N TRP A 196 20.01 0.39 11.32
CA TRP A 196 19.62 -0.99 11.64
C TRP A 196 19.23 -1.15 13.10
N ALA A 197 19.88 -0.44 14.02
CA ALA A 197 19.52 -0.48 15.43
C ALA A 197 18.10 0.03 15.71
N ALA A 198 17.62 1.01 14.94
CA ALA A 198 16.29 1.59 15.06
C ALA A 198 15.16 0.79 14.38
N ASP A 199 15.49 -0.22 13.57
CA ASP A 199 14.52 -1.06 12.88
C ASP A 199 14.00 -2.20 13.79
N ASP A 200 12.81 -2.01 14.36
CA ASP A 200 12.13 -2.97 15.24
C ASP A 200 11.67 -4.25 14.52
N SER A 201 11.70 -4.28 13.18
CA SER A 201 11.36 -5.48 12.40
C SER A 201 12.52 -6.47 12.30
N GLN A 202 13.76 -6.02 12.55
CA GLN A 202 14.96 -6.85 12.47
C GLN A 202 15.26 -7.53 13.81
N SER A 203 15.52 -8.85 13.75
CA SER A 203 15.99 -9.57 14.93
C SER A 203 17.37 -9.07 15.40
N GLU A 204 17.64 -9.16 16.69
CA GLU A 204 18.96 -8.80 17.25
C GLU A 204 20.12 -9.52 16.56
N LEU A 205 19.96 -10.82 16.29
CA LEU A 205 20.95 -11.63 15.58
C LEU A 205 21.22 -11.14 14.16
N GLU A 206 20.18 -10.68 13.46
CA GLU A 206 20.31 -10.11 12.12
C GLU A 206 21.09 -8.80 12.12
N ARG A 207 20.74 -7.88 13.03
CA ARG A 207 21.44 -6.59 13.20
C ARG A 207 22.91 -6.80 13.53
N GLU A 208 23.20 -7.72 14.44
CA GLU A 208 24.57 -8.09 14.80
C GLU A 208 25.33 -8.68 13.59
N THR A 209 24.67 -9.52 12.79
CA THR A 209 25.27 -10.13 11.60
C THR A 209 25.60 -9.09 10.52
N LEU A 210 24.69 -8.16 10.22
CA LEU A 210 24.93 -7.06 9.28
C LEU A 210 26.08 -6.17 9.76
N THR A 211 26.06 -5.78 11.02
CA THR A 211 27.10 -4.95 11.65
C THR A 211 28.48 -5.62 11.56
N LYS A 212 28.58 -6.92 11.87
CA LYS A 212 29.83 -7.70 11.75
C LYS A 212 30.36 -7.75 10.32
N ARG A 213 29.48 -7.90 9.33
CA ARG A 213 29.87 -7.93 7.91
C ARG A 213 30.34 -6.55 7.44
N LEU A 214 29.63 -5.50 7.83
CA LEU A 214 30.01 -4.13 7.51
C LEU A 214 31.38 -3.79 8.10
N ALA A 215 31.59 -4.05 9.40
CA ALA A 215 32.87 -3.82 10.06
C ALA A 215 34.05 -4.55 9.38
N LYS A 216 33.81 -5.70 8.75
CA LYS A 216 34.82 -6.42 7.96
C LYS A 216 35.10 -5.76 6.61
N ALA A 217 34.12 -5.12 5.99
CA ALA A 217 34.25 -4.43 4.70
C ALA A 217 34.80 -3.00 4.86
N THR A 218 34.54 -2.32 5.98
CA THR A 218 34.91 -0.92 6.24
C THR A 218 36.39 -0.61 5.98
N PRO A 219 37.39 -1.40 6.43
CA PRO A 219 38.80 -1.08 6.17
C PRO A 219 39.16 -1.06 4.67
N ALA A 220 38.50 -1.90 3.87
CA ALA A 220 38.71 -1.91 2.42
C ALA A 220 38.04 -0.70 1.75
N LEU A 221 36.87 -0.29 2.23
CA LEU A 221 36.20 0.95 1.80
C LEU A 221 37.04 2.19 2.14
N GLU A 222 37.54 2.30 3.38
CA GLU A 222 38.42 3.39 3.82
C GLU A 222 39.70 3.45 2.98
N LYS A 223 40.34 2.31 2.73
CA LYS A 223 41.54 2.23 1.89
C LYS A 223 41.26 2.70 0.46
N ARG A 224 40.10 2.35 -0.10
CA ARG A 224 39.75 2.65 -1.50
C ARG A 224 39.28 4.10 -1.68
N TYR A 225 38.43 4.58 -0.78
CA TYR A 225 37.69 5.83 -0.94
C TYR A 225 38.09 6.94 0.05
N GLY A 226 38.84 6.63 1.11
CA GLY A 226 39.24 7.61 2.13
C GLY A 226 40.22 8.69 1.65
N ARG A 227 40.65 8.64 0.39
CA ARG A 227 41.51 9.64 -0.27
C ARG A 227 40.92 10.18 -1.57
N ALA A 228 39.61 10.04 -1.78
CA ALA A 228 38.96 10.61 -2.96
C ALA A 228 39.20 12.13 -2.98
N MET A 229 39.76 12.64 -4.09
CA MET A 229 39.91 14.07 -4.28
C MET A 229 38.58 14.64 -4.79
N PRO A 230 38.09 15.74 -4.19
CA PRO A 230 36.91 16.43 -4.71
C PRO A 230 37.11 16.84 -6.17
N LEU A 231 36.03 16.88 -6.95
CA LEU A 231 36.03 17.58 -8.22
C LEU A 231 36.38 19.07 -8.03
N ASP A 232 37.04 19.66 -9.02
CA ASP A 232 37.23 21.10 -9.07
C ASP A 232 35.90 21.84 -9.33
N ASP A 233 35.88 23.14 -8.99
CA ASP A 233 34.67 23.96 -9.06
C ASP A 233 34.09 24.05 -10.48
N GLU A 234 34.92 23.96 -11.51
CA GLU A 234 34.50 24.01 -12.91
C GLU A 234 33.80 22.70 -13.33
N ALA A 235 34.36 21.55 -12.96
CA ALA A 235 33.72 20.25 -13.17
C ALA A 235 32.39 20.13 -12.40
N VAL A 236 32.32 20.64 -11.16
CA VAL A 236 31.07 20.71 -10.40
C VAL A 236 30.05 21.61 -11.09
N ALA A 237 30.48 22.76 -11.63
CA ALA A 237 29.60 23.64 -12.40
C ALA A 237 29.08 22.99 -13.69
N LEU A 238 29.92 22.24 -14.40
CA LEU A 238 29.49 21.46 -15.57
C LEU A 238 28.46 20.39 -15.19
N CYS A 239 28.67 19.65 -14.10
CA CYS A 239 27.70 18.67 -13.62
C CYS A 239 26.32 19.29 -13.36
N ARG A 240 26.26 20.52 -12.83
CA ARG A 240 24.99 21.24 -12.60
C ARG A 240 24.33 21.73 -13.89
N ARG A 241 25.13 22.18 -14.87
CA ARG A 241 24.63 22.69 -16.15
C ARG A 241 24.00 21.61 -17.04
N ILE A 242 24.43 20.36 -16.89
CA ILE A 242 23.94 19.24 -17.73
C ILE A 242 22.43 19.01 -17.55
N PRO A 243 21.89 18.82 -16.32
CA PRO A 243 20.44 18.79 -16.11
C PRO A 243 19.73 20.09 -16.53
N GLU A 244 20.33 21.26 -16.24
CA GLU A 244 19.78 22.57 -16.64
C GLU A 244 19.54 22.68 -18.15
N ALA A 245 20.46 22.16 -18.97
CA ALA A 245 20.34 22.12 -20.42
C ALA A 245 19.16 21.25 -20.91
N MET A 246 18.72 20.27 -20.11
CA MET A 246 17.56 19.43 -20.41
C MET A 246 16.21 20.10 -20.10
N GLY A 247 16.25 21.35 -19.62
CA GLY A 247 15.09 22.10 -19.13
C GLY A 247 14.75 21.80 -17.66
N GLU A 248 15.61 21.07 -16.95
CA GLU A 248 15.49 20.81 -15.52
C GLU A 248 16.30 21.86 -14.75
N ARG A 249 15.64 22.92 -14.28
CA ARG A 249 16.28 23.92 -13.43
C ARG A 249 16.91 23.20 -12.23
N ALA A 250 18.20 23.41 -11.97
CA ALA A 250 18.92 22.79 -10.85
C ALA A 250 18.12 22.91 -9.54
N PRO A 251 18.15 21.89 -8.66
CA PRO A 251 17.46 21.95 -7.39
C PRO A 251 18.12 23.04 -6.56
N THR A 252 17.46 24.19 -6.49
CA THR A 252 17.82 25.22 -5.54
C THR A 252 17.44 24.67 -4.17
N VAL A 253 18.42 24.70 -3.28
CA VAL A 253 18.37 24.32 -1.86
C VAL A 253 16.97 24.62 -1.28
N VAL A 254 16.28 23.53 -0.91
CA VAL A 254 14.98 23.45 -0.20
C VAL A 254 13.74 23.93 -0.99
N ALA A 255 13.31 23.12 -1.96
CA ALA A 255 11.91 22.79 -2.15
C ALA A 255 11.84 21.31 -2.49
N ALA A 256 11.36 20.49 -1.56
CA ALA A 256 11.29 19.04 -1.71
C ALA A 256 10.51 18.68 -2.98
N GLU A 257 11.15 17.98 -3.93
CA GLU A 257 10.40 17.06 -4.78
C GLU A 257 9.67 16.12 -3.83
N ARG A 258 8.35 16.24 -3.76
CA ARG A 258 7.54 15.38 -2.91
C ARG A 258 7.64 13.99 -3.54
N THR A 259 8.36 13.09 -2.87
CA THR A 259 8.45 11.70 -3.30
C THR A 259 7.06 11.08 -3.31
N GLU A 260 6.88 9.96 -4.02
CA GLU A 260 5.59 9.23 -4.03
C GLU A 260 5.14 8.94 -2.59
N GLU A 261 6.07 8.54 -1.74
CA GLU A 261 5.84 8.25 -0.33
C GLU A 261 5.38 9.49 0.43
N ALA A 262 5.96 10.67 0.15
CA ALA A 262 5.57 11.93 0.79
C ALA A 262 4.16 12.39 0.36
N LEU A 263 3.82 12.23 -0.93
CA LEU A 263 2.49 12.54 -1.45
C LEU A 263 1.43 11.58 -0.89
N LEU A 264 1.74 10.27 -0.85
CA LEU A 264 0.87 9.27 -0.26
C LEU A 264 0.70 9.48 1.25
N ALA A 265 1.78 9.80 1.98
CA ALA A 265 1.73 10.11 3.40
C ALA A 265 0.80 11.31 3.68
N GLU A 266 0.91 12.39 2.90
CA GLU A 266 0.01 13.55 3.04
C GLU A 266 -1.46 13.18 2.82
N ILE A 267 -1.75 12.32 1.85
CA ILE A 267 -3.11 11.82 1.58
C ILE A 267 -3.61 10.95 2.76
N TYR A 268 -2.76 10.08 3.30
CA TYR A 268 -3.12 9.21 4.40
C TYR A 268 -3.31 9.96 5.73
N ASP A 269 -2.55 11.03 5.94
CA ASP A 269 -2.66 11.90 7.11
C ASP A 269 -3.89 12.83 7.02
N ASN A 270 -4.31 13.19 5.80
CA ASN A 270 -5.44 14.10 5.54
C ASN A 270 -6.51 13.45 4.65
N PRO A 271 -7.21 12.40 5.14
CA PRO A 271 -8.09 11.56 4.31
C PRO A 271 -9.30 12.30 3.72
N SER A 272 -9.76 13.39 4.35
CA SER A 272 -10.89 14.21 3.91
C SER A 272 -10.53 15.27 2.86
N GLU A 273 -9.24 15.59 2.72
CA GLU A 273 -8.78 16.65 1.83
C GLU A 273 -8.64 16.14 0.39
N ASP A 274 -9.16 16.93 -0.55
CA ASP A 274 -9.10 16.62 -1.97
C ASP A 274 -7.82 17.14 -2.64
N GLY A 275 -7.25 18.22 -2.10
CA GLY A 275 -6.04 18.87 -2.62
C GLY A 275 -4.86 17.91 -2.78
N PRO A 276 -4.45 17.16 -1.74
CA PRO A 276 -3.34 16.21 -1.83
C PRO A 276 -3.56 15.12 -2.90
N ARG A 277 -4.80 14.66 -3.08
CA ARG A 277 -5.14 13.64 -4.07
C ARG A 277 -5.02 14.15 -5.51
N LEU A 278 -5.35 15.43 -5.74
CA LEU A 278 -5.20 16.07 -7.04
C LEU A 278 -3.72 16.32 -7.37
N VAL A 279 -2.93 16.80 -6.41
CA VAL A 279 -1.46 16.94 -6.58
C VAL A 279 -0.82 15.59 -6.91
N TYR A 280 -1.25 14.52 -6.23
CA TYR A 280 -0.79 13.16 -6.54
C TYR A 280 -1.25 12.67 -7.92
N ALA A 281 -2.47 13.02 -8.35
CA ALA A 281 -2.96 12.69 -9.68
C ALA A 281 -2.13 13.35 -10.78
N ASP A 282 -1.80 14.64 -10.62
CA ASP A 282 -0.93 15.37 -11.57
C ASP A 282 0.47 14.74 -11.63
N TRP A 283 1.05 14.42 -10.47
CA TRP A 283 2.34 13.75 -10.36
C TRP A 283 2.35 12.36 -11.06
N LEU A 284 1.26 11.61 -10.94
CA LEU A 284 1.06 10.31 -11.61
C LEU A 284 0.87 10.47 -13.13
N LEU A 285 0.11 11.47 -13.56
CA LEU A 285 -0.15 11.75 -14.98
C LEU A 285 1.13 12.13 -15.73
N GLU A 286 2.00 12.95 -15.12
CA GLU A 286 3.32 13.27 -15.68
C GLU A 286 4.18 12.03 -15.94
N ARG A 287 3.98 10.98 -15.14
CA ARG A 287 4.67 9.68 -15.23
C ARG A 287 3.90 8.65 -16.04
N SER A 288 2.79 9.04 -16.67
CA SER A 288 1.89 8.15 -17.42
C SER A 288 1.36 6.97 -16.60
N ASP A 289 1.23 7.14 -15.28
CA ASP A 289 0.65 6.13 -14.42
C ASP A 289 -0.90 6.12 -14.55
N PRO A 290 -1.51 4.96 -14.82
CA PRO A 290 -2.96 4.83 -15.04
C PRO A 290 -3.82 5.24 -13.83
N ARG A 291 -3.25 5.29 -12.62
CA ARG A 291 -3.96 5.71 -11.42
C ARG A 291 -4.26 7.21 -11.44
N GLY A 292 -3.41 8.02 -12.06
CA GLY A 292 -3.65 9.46 -12.24
C GLY A 292 -4.90 9.71 -13.07
N GLU A 293 -5.06 8.96 -14.17
CA GLU A 293 -6.27 9.00 -15.02
C GLU A 293 -7.52 8.60 -14.22
N LEU A 294 -7.44 7.53 -13.42
CA LEU A 294 -8.56 7.10 -12.57
C LEU A 294 -8.98 8.20 -11.59
N ILE A 295 -8.02 8.82 -10.89
CA ILE A 295 -8.31 9.87 -9.91
C ILE A 295 -9.08 11.01 -10.59
N MET A 296 -8.61 11.48 -11.74
CA MET A 296 -9.25 12.57 -12.49
C MET A 296 -10.67 12.21 -12.97
N LEU A 297 -10.87 11.00 -13.49
CA LEU A 297 -12.20 10.52 -13.90
C LEU A 297 -13.19 10.50 -12.72
N GLN A 298 -12.74 10.07 -11.55
CA GLN A 298 -13.57 10.00 -10.35
C GLN A 298 -13.85 11.39 -9.75
N PHE A 299 -12.90 12.33 -9.83
CA PHE A 299 -13.13 13.72 -9.45
C PHE A 299 -14.12 14.43 -10.38
N LYS A 300 -14.00 14.23 -11.69
CA LYS A 300 -14.94 14.75 -12.69
C LYS A 300 -16.38 14.29 -12.41
N LYS A 301 -16.55 13.04 -11.99
CA LYS A 301 -17.84 12.47 -11.55
C LYS A 301 -18.33 13.06 -10.22
N ALA A 302 -17.45 13.27 -9.25
CA ALA A 302 -17.79 13.81 -7.94
C ALA A 302 -18.22 15.29 -7.99
N GLN A 303 -17.68 16.08 -8.91
CA GLN A 303 -18.02 17.50 -9.11
C GLN A 303 -19.33 17.73 -9.89
N GLY A 304 -20.20 16.71 -10.00
CA GLY A 304 -21.51 16.83 -10.65
C GLY A 304 -21.49 16.72 -12.18
N GLY A 305 -20.34 16.44 -12.79
CA GLY A 305 -20.27 16.09 -14.20
C GLY A 305 -20.99 14.77 -14.47
N LYS A 306 -21.94 14.74 -15.41
CA LYS A 306 -22.51 13.47 -15.89
C LYS A 306 -21.41 12.70 -16.63
N PRO A 307 -20.92 11.57 -16.11
CA PRO A 307 -19.85 10.83 -16.76
C PRO A 307 -20.35 10.30 -18.10
N SER A 308 -19.58 10.53 -19.16
CA SER A 308 -19.92 9.96 -20.47
C SER A 308 -19.92 8.42 -20.40
N ARG A 309 -20.58 7.74 -21.34
CA ARG A 309 -20.50 6.27 -21.41
C ARG A 309 -19.06 5.79 -21.60
N GLU A 310 -18.24 6.60 -22.26
CA GLU A 310 -16.82 6.33 -22.48
C GLU A 310 -16.01 6.48 -21.19
N ASP A 311 -16.21 7.55 -20.43
CA ASP A 311 -15.57 7.78 -19.12
C ASP A 311 -15.86 6.62 -18.15
N GLN A 312 -17.11 6.15 -18.11
CA GLN A 312 -17.51 5.01 -17.28
C GLN A 312 -16.91 3.68 -17.74
N LYS A 313 -16.77 3.51 -19.06
CA LYS A 313 -16.13 2.32 -19.62
C LYS A 313 -14.64 2.33 -19.26
N ARG A 314 -13.98 3.48 -19.40
CA ARG A 314 -12.58 3.66 -19.10
C ARG A 314 -12.27 3.50 -17.61
N GLU A 315 -13.08 4.06 -16.73
CA GLU A 315 -13.01 3.85 -15.27
C GLU A 315 -13.03 2.34 -14.93
N LYS A 316 -13.96 1.58 -15.53
CA LYS A 316 -14.07 0.13 -15.32
C LYS A 316 -12.87 -0.64 -15.87
N GLU A 317 -12.35 -0.26 -17.04
CA GLU A 317 -11.16 -0.87 -17.63
C GLU A 317 -9.94 -0.67 -16.73
N LEU A 318 -9.71 0.56 -16.25
CA LEU A 318 -8.61 0.89 -15.32
C LEU A 318 -8.69 0.05 -14.04
N LEU A 319 -9.88 -0.01 -13.41
CA LEU A 319 -10.10 -0.81 -12.20
C LEU A 319 -9.90 -2.32 -12.43
N ALA A 320 -10.31 -2.83 -13.60
CA ALA A 320 -10.16 -4.24 -13.93
C ALA A 320 -8.70 -4.63 -14.19
N LEU A 321 -7.91 -3.74 -14.80
CA LEU A 321 -6.50 -4.01 -15.13
C LEU A 321 -5.56 -3.76 -13.95
N HIS A 322 -5.76 -2.67 -13.21
CA HIS A 322 -4.78 -2.17 -12.23
C HIS A 322 -5.26 -2.22 -10.78
N GLY A 323 -6.56 -2.41 -10.55
CA GLY A 323 -7.15 -2.35 -9.21
C GLY A 323 -6.58 -3.37 -8.21
N ASP A 324 -6.04 -4.50 -8.67
CA ASP A 324 -5.31 -5.46 -7.82
C ASP A 324 -3.98 -4.91 -7.32
N ALA A 325 -3.21 -4.22 -8.18
CA ALA A 325 -1.92 -3.66 -7.82
C ALA A 325 -2.05 -2.52 -6.80
N TRP A 326 -3.08 -1.67 -6.92
CA TRP A 326 -3.25 -0.51 -6.05
C TRP A 326 -3.67 -0.83 -4.60
N VAL A 327 -4.05 -2.07 -4.31
CA VAL A 327 -4.40 -2.54 -2.96
C VAL A 327 -3.53 -3.73 -2.54
N ASP A 328 -2.44 -3.97 -3.28
CA ASP A 328 -1.52 -5.05 -2.93
C ASP A 328 -0.95 -4.83 -1.53
N GLY A 329 -0.73 -5.92 -0.81
CA GLY A 329 -0.27 -5.85 0.57
C GLY A 329 -1.31 -5.35 1.60
N MET A 330 -2.52 -4.91 1.23
CA MET A 330 -3.54 -4.47 2.20
C MET A 330 -4.39 -5.60 2.81
N GLY A 331 -4.30 -6.84 2.30
CA GLY A 331 -5.15 -7.95 2.77
C GLY A 331 -6.61 -7.86 2.30
N VAL A 332 -6.83 -7.21 1.15
CA VAL A 332 -8.15 -6.95 0.56
C VAL A 332 -8.50 -8.04 -0.48
N MET A 333 -9.74 -8.51 -0.48
CA MET A 333 -10.22 -9.50 -1.44
C MET A 333 -10.53 -8.85 -2.80
N LYS A 334 -10.32 -9.60 -3.89
CA LYS A 334 -10.56 -9.10 -5.25
C LYS A 334 -12.02 -8.66 -5.50
N GLY A 335 -12.98 -9.36 -4.90
CA GLY A 335 -14.40 -9.05 -5.01
C GLY A 335 -14.88 -8.08 -3.93
N GLY A 336 -15.65 -7.07 -4.31
CA GLY A 336 -16.28 -6.13 -3.36
C GLY A 336 -15.40 -4.93 -2.98
N ARG A 337 -14.51 -4.50 -3.87
CA ARG A 337 -13.75 -3.25 -3.73
C ARG A 337 -14.50 -2.10 -4.39
N LEU A 338 -14.57 -0.97 -3.69
CA LEU A 338 -15.04 0.30 -4.23
C LEU A 338 -13.90 1.31 -4.12
N PHE A 339 -13.50 1.87 -5.26
CA PHE A 339 -12.53 2.95 -5.32
C PHE A 339 -13.26 4.28 -5.44
N GLU A 340 -12.80 5.28 -4.70
CA GLU A 340 -13.23 6.66 -4.83
C GLU A 340 -12.05 7.60 -4.81
N LYS A 341 -12.08 8.58 -5.72
CA LYS A 341 -11.01 9.55 -5.94
C LYS A 341 -9.63 8.86 -6.04
N GLY A 342 -9.60 7.67 -6.67
CA GLY A 342 -8.43 6.82 -6.92
C GLY A 342 -7.88 5.99 -5.76
N PHE A 343 -8.60 5.91 -4.63
CA PHE A 343 -8.19 5.13 -3.46
C PHE A 343 -9.30 4.19 -3.00
N LEU A 344 -8.92 3.14 -2.27
CA LEU A 344 -9.88 2.19 -1.71
C LEU A 344 -10.74 2.87 -0.64
N ALA A 345 -12.04 2.92 -0.87
CA ALA A 345 -13.01 3.54 0.04
C ALA A 345 -13.86 2.48 0.76
N GLU A 346 -14.23 1.40 0.07
CA GLU A 346 -14.95 0.27 0.67
C GLU A 346 -14.37 -1.06 0.19
N CYS A 347 -14.34 -2.07 1.04
CA CYS A 347 -13.75 -3.36 0.65
C CYS A 347 -14.35 -4.57 1.38
N LYS A 348 -14.16 -5.75 0.78
CA LYS A 348 -14.13 -7.01 1.51
C LYS A 348 -12.70 -7.33 1.92
N ALA A 349 -12.45 -7.62 3.19
CA ALA A 349 -11.10 -7.86 3.71
C ALA A 349 -10.96 -9.28 4.28
N SER A 350 -9.79 -9.88 4.07
CA SER A 350 -9.40 -11.13 4.75
C SER A 350 -8.59 -10.88 6.02
N ALA A 351 -7.95 -9.71 6.12
CA ALA A 351 -7.24 -9.24 7.30
C ALA A 351 -7.15 -7.71 7.27
N ILE A 352 -6.97 -7.09 8.44
CA ILE A 352 -6.53 -5.69 8.56
C ILE A 352 -5.10 -5.71 9.08
N ASN A 353 -4.22 -4.94 8.44
CA ASN A 353 -2.80 -4.84 8.75
C ASN A 353 -2.35 -3.38 8.86
N ASP A 354 -1.05 -3.17 9.05
CA ASP A 354 -0.47 -1.84 9.28
C ASP A 354 -0.34 -0.97 8.01
N HIS A 355 -0.93 -1.39 6.88
CA HIS A 355 -0.83 -0.63 5.65
C HIS A 355 -1.53 0.74 5.80
N PRO A 356 -0.86 1.87 5.48
CA PRO A 356 -1.39 3.21 5.75
C PRO A 356 -2.65 3.55 4.94
N GLY A 357 -2.85 2.88 3.80
CA GLY A 357 -4.08 2.97 3.00
C GLY A 357 -5.38 2.63 3.74
N TRP A 358 -5.32 1.94 4.88
CA TRP A 358 -6.49 1.75 5.74
C TRP A 358 -7.08 3.07 6.27
N ASN A 359 -6.28 4.15 6.32
CA ASN A 359 -6.76 5.48 6.70
C ASN A 359 -7.74 6.09 5.68
N LEU A 360 -7.93 5.49 4.51
CA LEU A 360 -8.87 5.96 3.49
C LEU A 360 -10.13 5.10 3.41
N VAL A 361 -10.14 3.93 4.05
CA VAL A 361 -11.25 2.98 3.99
C VAL A 361 -12.31 3.41 5.00
N ARG A 362 -13.52 3.70 4.51
CA ARG A 362 -14.67 4.09 5.33
C ARG A 362 -15.57 2.92 5.73
N ALA A 363 -15.61 1.88 4.91
CA ALA A 363 -16.45 0.71 5.15
C ALA A 363 -15.72 -0.60 4.82
N VAL A 364 -15.79 -1.56 5.73
CA VAL A 364 -15.18 -2.88 5.55
C VAL A 364 -16.22 -3.99 5.76
N THR A 365 -16.14 -5.02 4.94
CA THR A 365 -16.95 -6.24 5.04
C THR A 365 -16.06 -7.46 5.27
N GLY A 366 -16.35 -8.27 6.29
CA GLY A 366 -15.67 -9.57 6.52
C GLY A 366 -14.97 -9.70 7.88
N THR A 367 -14.28 -10.82 8.07
CA THR A 367 -13.64 -11.16 9.35
C THR A 367 -12.42 -10.27 9.59
N ILE A 368 -12.46 -9.43 10.63
CA ILE A 368 -11.33 -8.61 11.06
C ILE A 368 -10.59 -9.34 12.20
N PRO A 369 -9.47 -10.05 11.93
CA PRO A 369 -8.53 -10.40 12.99
C PRO A 369 -7.80 -9.12 13.42
N ILE A 370 -8.27 -8.48 14.48
CA ILE A 370 -7.59 -7.33 15.08
C ILE A 370 -6.51 -7.90 15.98
N HIS A 371 -5.27 -7.51 15.70
CA HIS A 371 -4.11 -7.90 16.50
C HIS A 371 -4.12 -7.15 17.84
N ASP A 372 -3.43 -7.67 18.85
CA ASP A 372 -3.37 -7.10 20.21
C ASP A 372 -2.58 -5.77 20.30
N ARG A 373 -2.41 -5.06 19.17
CA ARG A 373 -1.65 -3.81 19.05
C ARG A 373 -2.56 -2.70 18.52
N PRO A 374 -2.37 -1.44 18.94
CA PRO A 374 -3.08 -0.31 18.37
C PRO A 374 -2.79 -0.23 16.88
N LEU A 375 -3.84 -0.30 16.04
CA LEU A 375 -3.78 -0.08 14.60
C LEU A 375 -4.10 1.40 14.34
N PRO A 376 -3.09 2.29 14.22
CA PRO A 376 -3.31 3.73 14.11
C PRO A 376 -3.95 4.11 12.76
N SER A 377 -4.08 3.16 11.84
CA SER A 377 -4.52 3.30 10.46
C SER A 377 -6.04 3.09 10.25
N LEU A 378 -6.86 2.99 11.30
CA LEU A 378 -8.32 2.74 11.20
C LEU A 378 -9.22 3.97 11.47
N ARG A 379 -8.64 5.17 11.41
CA ARG A 379 -9.31 6.42 11.82
C ARG A 379 -10.52 6.80 10.98
N SER A 380 -10.55 6.34 9.73
CA SER A 380 -11.60 6.67 8.77
C SER A 380 -12.69 5.60 8.66
N ILE A 381 -12.51 4.44 9.28
CA ILE A 381 -13.57 3.42 9.30
C ILE A 381 -14.76 3.97 10.08
N ARG A 382 -15.90 4.03 9.42
CA ARG A 382 -17.19 4.43 9.99
C ARG A 382 -18.18 3.28 10.00
N GLU A 383 -18.00 2.30 9.11
CA GLU A 383 -18.89 1.16 8.96
C GLU A 383 -18.13 -0.17 8.94
N ILE A 384 -18.58 -1.13 9.75
CA ILE A 384 -18.10 -2.51 9.73
C ILE A 384 -19.29 -3.41 9.45
N ARG A 385 -19.17 -4.30 8.46
CA ARG A 385 -20.24 -5.21 8.05
C ARG A 385 -19.79 -6.66 8.10
N PHE A 386 -20.69 -7.56 8.49
CA PHE A 386 -20.45 -9.00 8.55
C PHE A 386 -19.19 -9.40 9.34
N ILE A 387 -18.99 -8.80 10.51
CA ILE A 387 -17.92 -9.21 11.41
C ILE A 387 -18.38 -10.45 12.21
N ASP A 388 -17.55 -11.49 12.31
CA ASP A 388 -17.93 -12.72 13.05
C ASP A 388 -17.35 -12.78 14.47
N LYS A 389 -16.29 -12.01 14.76
CA LYS A 389 -15.49 -12.10 15.99
C LYS A 389 -15.26 -10.73 16.63
N LEU A 390 -16.35 -10.12 17.08
CA LEU A 390 -16.32 -8.80 17.74
C LEU A 390 -15.42 -8.77 18.98
N ALA A 391 -15.28 -9.91 19.67
CA ALA A 391 -14.44 -10.10 20.85
C ALA A 391 -12.93 -9.83 20.64
N LYS A 392 -12.47 -9.75 19.39
CA LYS A 392 -11.05 -9.47 19.07
C LYS A 392 -10.74 -7.99 18.91
N LEU A 393 -11.76 -7.13 18.90
CA LEU A 393 -11.53 -5.68 18.96
C LEU A 393 -10.88 -5.35 20.31
N THR A 394 -9.68 -4.77 20.27
CA THR A 394 -8.93 -4.36 21.47
C THR A 394 -8.71 -2.86 21.53
N VAL A 395 -9.10 -2.12 20.48
CA VAL A 395 -8.79 -0.71 20.27
C VAL A 395 -10.07 0.10 20.04
N PRO A 396 -10.20 1.31 20.62
CA PRO A 396 -11.34 2.18 20.32
C PRO A 396 -11.40 2.57 18.84
N LEU A 397 -12.59 2.50 18.24
CA LEU A 397 -12.87 2.86 16.86
C LEU A 397 -14.01 3.88 16.78
N ASP A 398 -13.91 4.80 15.83
CA ASP A 398 -14.94 5.79 15.51
C ASP A 398 -16.04 5.22 14.59
N VAL A 399 -16.41 3.95 14.80
CA VAL A 399 -17.45 3.27 14.03
C VAL A 399 -18.81 3.78 14.45
N VAL A 400 -19.59 4.22 13.46
CA VAL A 400 -20.95 4.75 13.65
C VAL A 400 -22.00 3.69 13.30
N ALA A 401 -21.67 2.78 12.38
CA ALA A 401 -22.55 1.67 12.00
C ALA A 401 -21.83 0.32 12.05
N LEU A 402 -22.46 -0.63 12.72
CA LEU A 402 -21.97 -1.99 12.86
C LEU A 402 -23.04 -2.97 12.42
N ASP A 403 -22.70 -3.82 11.46
CA ASP A 403 -23.48 -4.99 11.10
C ASP A 403 -22.70 -6.24 11.53
N TRP A 404 -23.19 -6.83 12.62
CA TRP A 404 -22.56 -7.91 13.34
C TRP A 404 -23.22 -9.23 12.98
N HIS A 405 -22.44 -10.16 12.45
CA HIS A 405 -22.86 -11.55 12.40
C HIS A 405 -22.74 -12.09 13.83
N GLY A 406 -23.89 -12.19 14.52
CA GLY A 406 -23.94 -12.49 15.95
C GLY A 406 -23.15 -13.76 16.30
N PRO A 407 -22.83 -14.00 17.58
CA PRO A 407 -22.03 -15.15 17.95
C PRO A 407 -22.68 -16.41 17.37
N TYR A 408 -21.86 -17.34 16.87
CA TYR A 408 -22.33 -18.67 16.53
C TYR A 408 -22.94 -19.28 17.79
N PHE A 409 -24.26 -19.16 17.95
CA PHE A 409 -25.04 -19.96 18.86
C PHE A 409 -25.14 -21.36 18.23
N GLU A 410 -24.01 -22.03 18.02
CA GLU A 410 -24.05 -23.47 17.93
C GLU A 410 -24.49 -23.95 19.30
N TYR A 411 -25.74 -24.40 19.39
CA TYR A 411 -26.21 -25.24 20.48
C TYR A 411 -25.39 -26.54 20.43
N THR A 412 -24.14 -26.50 20.88
CA THR A 412 -23.55 -27.71 21.44
C THR A 412 -24.38 -28.07 22.67
N LYS A 413 -24.41 -29.35 23.04
CA LYS A 413 -25.21 -29.97 24.11
C LYS A 413 -25.20 -29.27 25.50
N TRP A 414 -24.51 -28.14 25.66
CA TRP A 414 -24.18 -27.49 26.92
C TRP A 414 -24.25 -25.94 26.87
N GLY A 415 -25.30 -25.33 26.30
CA GLY A 415 -25.87 -23.99 26.56
C GLY A 415 -25.07 -22.80 27.16
N ARG A 416 -23.73 -22.73 27.12
CA ARG A 416 -22.92 -21.80 27.93
C ARG A 416 -22.39 -20.56 27.20
N TRP A 417 -22.30 -20.59 25.87
CA TRP A 417 -21.55 -19.55 25.12
C TRP A 417 -22.35 -18.28 24.82
N GLY A 418 -23.69 -18.36 24.79
CA GLY A 418 -24.55 -17.18 24.58
C GLY A 418 -24.41 -16.10 25.65
N LEU A 419 -24.13 -16.50 26.88
CA LEU A 419 -23.95 -15.61 28.03
C LEU A 419 -22.53 -15.01 28.08
N GLU A 420 -21.52 -15.68 27.50
CA GLU A 420 -20.14 -15.18 27.45
C GLU A 420 -20.01 -13.96 26.51
N ALA A 421 -20.76 -13.92 25.40
CA ALA A 421 -20.82 -12.75 24.53
C ALA A 421 -21.46 -11.53 25.23
N ILE A 422 -22.49 -11.77 26.04
CA ILE A 422 -23.15 -10.74 26.86
C ILE A 422 -22.20 -10.19 27.92
N ALA A 423 -21.36 -11.04 28.53
CA ALA A 423 -20.35 -10.63 29.51
C ALA A 423 -19.25 -9.72 28.92
N GLN A 424 -19.03 -9.76 27.60
CA GLN A 424 -18.00 -8.95 26.92
C GLN A 424 -18.52 -7.57 26.50
N TRP A 425 -19.82 -7.30 26.63
CA TRP A 425 -20.46 -6.08 26.11
C TRP A 425 -19.96 -4.76 26.72
N PRO A 426 -19.69 -4.66 28.04
CA PRO A 426 -19.09 -3.45 28.60
C PRO A 426 -17.71 -3.12 28.01
N ALA A 427 -16.98 -4.14 27.52
CA ALA A 427 -15.73 -3.91 26.81
C ALA A 427 -15.98 -3.39 25.39
N ILE A 428 -16.98 -3.94 24.68
CA ILE A 428 -17.39 -3.50 23.34
C ILE A 428 -17.86 -2.04 23.35
N ALA A 429 -18.61 -1.61 24.36
CA ALA A 429 -19.03 -0.21 24.53
C ALA A 429 -17.85 0.76 24.64
N ARG A 430 -16.74 0.35 25.28
CA ARG A 430 -15.52 1.16 25.34
C ARG A 430 -14.78 1.22 24.01
N ILE A 431 -14.93 0.17 23.20
CA ILE A 431 -14.30 0.05 21.88
C ILE A 431 -15.09 0.85 20.84
N LEU A 432 -16.41 0.92 20.94
CA LEU A 432 -17.27 1.58 19.94
C LEU A 432 -18.05 2.77 20.55
N PRO A 433 -17.35 3.82 21.04
CA PRO A 433 -17.98 4.90 21.79
C PRO A 433 -18.93 5.77 20.95
N LYS A 434 -18.82 5.73 19.61
CA LYS A 434 -19.63 6.52 18.67
C LYS A 434 -20.70 5.70 17.93
N LEU A 435 -21.00 4.48 18.41
CA LEU A 435 -21.92 3.61 17.72
C LEU A 435 -23.36 4.15 17.78
N GLU A 436 -23.91 4.49 16.62
CA GLU A 436 -25.29 4.99 16.49
C GLU A 436 -26.22 3.94 15.88
N ARG A 437 -25.68 3.02 15.08
CA ARG A 437 -26.45 2.02 14.33
C ARG A 437 -25.87 0.63 14.55
N LEU A 438 -26.70 -0.29 15.03
CA LEU A 438 -26.34 -1.68 15.24
C LEU A 438 -27.33 -2.60 14.51
N ALA A 439 -26.82 -3.42 13.60
CA ALA A 439 -27.54 -4.56 13.05
C ALA A 439 -26.92 -5.84 13.60
N ILE A 440 -27.76 -6.73 14.12
CA ILE A 440 -27.36 -8.08 14.51
C ILE A 440 -27.95 -9.02 13.46
N ARG A 441 -27.13 -9.92 12.92
CA ARG A 441 -27.56 -11.00 12.02
C ARG A 441 -27.53 -12.33 12.74
N GLY A 442 -28.50 -13.16 12.42
CA GLY A 442 -28.56 -14.55 12.85
C GLY A 442 -27.86 -15.47 11.87
N GLY A 443 -26.97 -16.34 12.37
CA GLY A 443 -26.24 -17.31 11.54
C GLY A 443 -27.12 -18.46 11.03
N GLU A 444 -26.62 -19.22 10.04
CA GLU A 444 -27.32 -20.37 9.45
C GLU A 444 -27.82 -21.38 10.51
N HIS A 445 -27.09 -21.54 11.61
CA HIS A 445 -27.41 -22.47 12.70
C HIS A 445 -28.41 -21.97 13.75
N TRP A 446 -28.82 -20.69 13.71
CA TRP A 446 -29.85 -20.17 14.63
C TRP A 446 -31.21 -20.85 14.45
N ALA A 447 -31.42 -21.59 13.36
CA ALA A 447 -32.67 -22.31 13.06
C ALA A 447 -32.55 -23.84 13.15
N VAL A 448 -31.37 -24.40 13.45
CA VAL A 448 -31.17 -25.86 13.50
C VAL A 448 -31.17 -26.33 14.96
N SER A 449 -32.23 -26.01 15.69
CA SER A 449 -32.65 -26.91 16.77
C SER A 449 -33.52 -28.00 16.14
N TYR A 450 -33.17 -29.24 16.43
CA TYR A 450 -33.87 -30.47 16.02
C TYR A 450 -35.23 -30.60 16.74
N ASP A 451 -36.08 -29.59 16.62
CA ASP A 451 -37.51 -29.68 16.84
C ASP A 451 -38.14 -28.41 16.28
N ARG A 452 -39.34 -28.49 15.71
CA ARG A 452 -40.02 -27.40 14.99
C ARG A 452 -40.51 -26.26 15.91
N LYS A 453 -39.65 -25.73 16.78
CA LYS A 453 -39.87 -24.50 17.54
C LYS A 453 -38.75 -23.53 17.17
N PRO A 454 -39.07 -22.36 16.59
CA PRO A 454 -38.04 -21.37 16.26
C PRO A 454 -37.24 -21.09 17.52
N SER A 455 -35.92 -21.26 17.47
CA SER A 455 -35.01 -21.00 18.59
C SER A 455 -35.13 -19.53 18.97
N VAL A 456 -35.90 -19.30 20.02
CA VAL A 456 -36.40 -18.00 20.45
C VAL A 456 -35.29 -17.24 21.16
N LEU A 457 -34.88 -16.10 20.63
CA LEU A 457 -34.09 -15.11 21.39
C LEU A 457 -34.97 -14.58 22.52
N ASP A 458 -34.85 -15.07 23.75
CA ASP A 458 -35.56 -14.50 24.91
C ASP A 458 -35.35 -12.96 24.94
N PRO A 459 -36.40 -12.12 25.00
CA PRO A 459 -36.29 -10.67 25.06
C PRO A 459 -35.48 -10.21 26.28
N THR A 460 -35.40 -11.03 27.33
CA THR A 460 -34.46 -10.80 28.43
C THR A 460 -33.01 -10.93 28.00
N LEU A 461 -32.69 -11.66 26.92
CA LEU A 461 -31.40 -11.61 26.21
C LEU A 461 -31.29 -10.39 25.28
N LEU A 462 -32.19 -9.41 25.33
CA LEU A 462 -31.96 -8.07 24.76
C LEU A 462 -31.87 -7.03 25.86
N SER A 463 -32.19 -7.39 27.11
CA SER A 463 -32.03 -6.51 28.27
C SER A 463 -30.63 -5.91 28.31
N TRP A 464 -29.57 -6.66 28.01
CA TRP A 464 -28.20 -6.12 27.93
C TRP A 464 -28.01 -5.05 26.85
N ILE A 465 -28.77 -5.06 25.75
CA ILE A 465 -28.74 -3.97 24.75
C ILE A 465 -29.26 -2.69 25.39
N PHE A 466 -30.29 -2.81 26.23
CA PHE A 466 -31.03 -1.70 26.83
C PHE A 466 -30.48 -1.25 28.21
N ASP A 467 -29.90 -2.17 28.98
CA ASP A 467 -29.36 -2.00 30.34
C ASP A 467 -27.83 -1.77 30.31
N GLY A 468 -27.15 -2.23 29.26
CA GLY A 468 -25.69 -2.39 29.19
C GLY A 468 -24.90 -1.23 28.61
N GLY A 469 -25.25 0.03 28.91
CA GLY A 469 -24.40 1.20 28.71
C GLY A 469 -24.07 1.64 27.27
N LEU A 470 -24.53 0.92 26.24
CA LEU A 470 -24.33 1.24 24.82
C LEU A 470 -25.46 2.14 24.25
N VAL A 471 -26.60 2.18 24.95
CA VAL A 471 -27.78 3.01 24.65
C VAL A 471 -27.55 4.53 24.59
N PRO A 472 -26.58 5.17 25.29
CA PRO A 472 -26.49 6.63 25.26
C PRO A 472 -26.34 7.21 23.84
N HIS A 473 -25.75 6.46 22.91
CA HIS A 473 -25.51 6.91 21.53
C HIS A 473 -26.26 6.11 20.45
N LEU A 474 -26.87 4.97 20.81
CA LEU A 474 -27.56 4.10 19.87
C LEU A 474 -28.94 4.65 19.48
N ARG A 475 -29.13 4.92 18.18
CA ARG A 475 -30.37 5.49 17.61
C ARG A 475 -31.14 4.47 16.77
N ILE A 476 -30.42 3.55 16.11
CA ILE A 476 -31.01 2.55 15.22
C ILE A 476 -30.52 1.15 15.61
N LEU A 477 -31.47 0.24 15.77
CA LEU A 477 -31.22 -1.17 16.07
C LEU A 477 -31.91 -2.07 15.02
N ALA A 478 -31.25 -3.13 14.56
CA ALA A 478 -31.88 -4.16 13.71
C ALA A 478 -31.64 -5.55 14.30
N LEU A 479 -32.71 -6.34 14.47
CA LEU A 479 -32.67 -7.62 15.19
C LEU A 479 -33.21 -8.81 14.36
N PRO A 480 -32.59 -10.01 14.47
CA PRO A 480 -33.09 -11.27 13.91
C PRO A 480 -34.26 -11.84 14.73
N LEU A 481 -35.45 -11.27 14.60
CA LEU A 481 -36.58 -11.69 15.43
C LEU A 481 -37.81 -11.99 14.58
N ALA A 482 -38.42 -13.12 14.90
CA ALA A 482 -39.69 -13.53 14.35
C ALA A 482 -40.75 -12.46 14.67
N PHE A 483 -41.53 -12.06 13.65
CA PHE A 483 -42.49 -10.97 13.77
C PHE A 483 -43.57 -11.22 14.83
N GLU A 484 -43.90 -12.47 15.10
CA GLU A 484 -44.88 -12.90 16.11
C GLU A 484 -44.53 -12.43 17.53
N ARG A 485 -43.29 -12.03 17.77
CA ARG A 485 -42.77 -11.58 19.07
C ARG A 485 -42.63 -10.08 19.19
N LEU A 486 -43.16 -9.34 18.22
CA LEU A 486 -43.16 -7.88 18.17
C LEU A 486 -43.71 -7.25 19.47
N ALA A 487 -44.71 -7.86 20.09
CA ALA A 487 -45.24 -7.45 21.40
C ALA A 487 -44.21 -7.44 22.54
N GLU A 488 -43.38 -8.49 22.61
CA GLU A 488 -42.37 -8.63 23.66
C GLU A 488 -41.21 -7.66 23.43
N VAL A 489 -40.81 -7.48 22.17
CA VAL A 489 -39.79 -6.48 21.78
C VAL A 489 -40.27 -5.06 22.10
N ARG A 490 -41.54 -4.75 21.80
CA ARG A 490 -42.10 -3.41 22.07
C ARG A 490 -42.05 -3.07 23.56
N ALA A 491 -42.37 -4.03 24.45
CA ALA A 491 -42.29 -3.81 25.89
C ALA A 491 -40.86 -3.45 26.33
N ALA A 492 -39.87 -4.25 25.93
CA ALA A 492 -38.46 -3.98 26.23
C ALA A 492 -37.96 -2.66 25.60
N TRP A 493 -38.41 -2.35 24.39
CA TRP A 493 -38.07 -1.10 23.68
C TRP A 493 -38.64 0.15 24.34
N LEU A 494 -39.83 0.06 24.93
CA LEU A 494 -40.42 1.16 25.71
C LEU A 494 -39.64 1.40 27.01
N ASP A 495 -39.26 0.32 27.70
CA ASP A 495 -38.47 0.37 28.94
C ASP A 495 -37.05 0.93 28.72
N ALA A 496 -36.47 0.70 27.53
CA ALA A 496 -35.15 1.21 27.13
C ALA A 496 -35.04 2.75 27.01
N GLY A 497 -36.17 3.47 27.03
CA GLY A 497 -36.20 4.93 27.02
C GLY A 497 -36.19 5.59 25.62
N PRO A 498 -36.17 6.94 25.56
CA PRO A 498 -36.53 7.71 24.36
C PRO A 498 -35.44 7.90 23.31
N ARG A 499 -34.19 7.44 23.53
CA ARG A 499 -33.08 7.69 22.60
C ARG A 499 -33.07 6.77 21.38
N LEU A 500 -33.71 5.61 21.48
CA LEU A 500 -33.82 4.68 20.37
C LEU A 500 -34.94 5.14 19.44
N GLU A 501 -34.55 5.73 18.31
CA GLU A 501 -35.48 6.31 17.35
C GLU A 501 -36.16 5.23 16.53
N ARG A 502 -35.43 4.16 16.19
CA ARG A 502 -35.98 3.10 15.34
C ARG A 502 -35.40 1.73 15.66
N THR A 503 -36.25 0.71 15.67
CA THR A 503 -35.85 -0.69 15.80
C THR A 503 -36.50 -1.52 14.72
N TYR A 504 -35.67 -2.02 13.81
CA TYR A 504 -36.04 -2.92 12.74
C TYR A 504 -36.06 -4.36 13.24
N LEU A 505 -37.12 -5.07 12.90
CA LEU A 505 -37.24 -6.50 13.06
C LEU A 505 -37.11 -7.13 11.70
N CYS A 506 -36.27 -8.14 11.62
CA CYS A 506 -36.07 -8.94 10.42
C CYS A 506 -36.40 -10.39 10.75
N ASP A 507 -37.41 -10.91 10.08
CA ASP A 507 -37.85 -12.30 10.23
C ASP A 507 -37.15 -13.21 9.21
N ARG A 508 -36.75 -14.41 9.64
CA ARG A 508 -35.96 -15.35 8.84
C ARG A 508 -36.86 -16.10 7.86
N GLY A 509 -37.13 -15.49 6.72
CA GLY A 509 -37.93 -16.08 5.64
C GLY A 509 -37.16 -16.77 4.50
N GLY A 510 -35.83 -16.63 4.43
CA GLY A 510 -35.04 -17.19 3.33
C GLY A 510 -33.53 -17.14 3.59
N ASP A 511 -32.77 -17.91 2.80
CA ASP A 511 -31.31 -18.09 2.92
C ASP A 511 -30.47 -16.81 2.75
N HIS A 512 -31.11 -15.69 2.39
CA HIS A 512 -30.47 -14.41 2.17
C HIS A 512 -31.21 -13.30 2.92
N TRP A 513 -30.48 -12.65 3.83
CA TRP A 513 -30.89 -11.44 4.56
C TRP A 513 -31.18 -10.23 3.66
N ASP A 514 -30.82 -10.33 2.39
CA ASP A 514 -30.85 -9.24 1.42
C ASP A 514 -32.26 -8.94 0.87
N SER A 515 -33.28 -9.76 1.18
CA SER A 515 -34.59 -9.69 0.49
C SER A 515 -35.82 -9.78 1.41
N ALA A 516 -35.70 -9.49 2.71
CA ALA A 516 -36.81 -9.64 3.66
C ALA A 516 -37.51 -8.31 4.02
N TRP A 517 -38.84 -8.36 4.02
CA TRP A 517 -39.76 -7.42 4.67
C TRP A 517 -39.28 -7.04 6.06
N GLN A 518 -39.49 -5.78 6.50
CA GLN A 518 -39.16 -5.36 7.87
C GLN A 518 -40.35 -4.68 8.53
N LEU A 519 -40.55 -5.03 9.81
CA LEU A 519 -41.39 -4.27 10.74
C LEU A 519 -40.47 -3.40 11.57
N ALA A 520 -40.68 -2.09 11.57
CA ALA A 520 -39.92 -1.17 12.40
C ALA A 520 -40.80 -0.52 13.46
N LEU A 521 -40.38 -0.58 14.71
CA LEU A 521 -40.89 0.30 15.77
C LEU A 521 -40.13 1.62 15.66
N ALA A 522 -40.85 2.73 15.49
CA ALA A 522 -40.27 4.06 15.34
C ALA A 522 -40.85 5.01 16.40
N ARG A 523 -40.03 5.96 16.84
CA ARG A 523 -40.42 7.09 17.68
C ARG A 523 -40.18 8.39 16.95
N ASP A 524 -41.19 9.26 16.91
CA ASP A 524 -41.04 10.65 16.48
C ASP A 524 -41.80 11.59 17.44
N GLU A 525 -42.03 12.84 17.01
CA GLU A 525 -42.74 13.85 17.81
C GLU A 525 -44.22 13.49 18.07
N ASP A 526 -44.84 12.67 17.21
CA ASP A 526 -46.25 12.27 17.30
C ASP A 526 -46.44 11.00 18.18
N GLY A 527 -45.35 10.28 18.46
CA GLY A 527 -45.32 9.17 19.41
C GLY A 527 -44.68 7.91 18.84
N VAL A 528 -45.27 6.75 19.15
CA VAL A 528 -44.71 5.44 18.78
C VAL A 528 -45.51 4.86 17.62
N HIS A 529 -44.82 4.63 16.51
CA HIS A 529 -45.38 4.17 15.26
C HIS A 529 -44.82 2.80 14.89
N LEU A 530 -45.63 2.03 14.18
CA LEU A 530 -45.16 0.83 13.50
C LEU A 530 -45.04 1.14 12.00
N GLU A 531 -43.87 0.93 11.43
CA GLU A 531 -43.59 1.13 10.01
C GLU A 531 -43.40 -0.23 9.32
N ILE A 532 -44.00 -0.39 8.14
CA ILE A 532 -43.69 -1.47 7.21
C ILE A 532 -42.86 -0.87 6.08
N CYS A 533 -41.58 -1.24 6.00
CA CYS A 533 -40.60 -0.58 5.14
C CYS A 533 -39.63 -1.55 4.47
N GLU A 534 -38.96 -1.06 3.42
CA GLU A 534 -37.85 -1.79 2.79
C GLU A 534 -36.64 -1.81 3.73
N ALA A 535 -35.87 -2.91 3.70
CA ALA A 535 -34.63 -3.04 4.44
C ALA A 535 -33.70 -1.85 4.14
N PRO A 536 -33.18 -1.13 5.15
CA PRO A 536 -32.19 -0.08 4.93
C PRO A 536 -30.99 -0.63 4.17
N ARG A 537 -30.39 0.18 3.28
CA ARG A 537 -29.15 -0.15 2.54
C ARG A 537 -27.96 -0.57 3.41
N LEU A 538 -28.06 -0.41 4.73
CA LEU A 538 -27.18 -1.02 5.72
C LEU A 538 -27.04 -2.55 5.55
N LEU A 539 -27.96 -3.21 4.82
CA LEU A 539 -28.06 -4.67 4.77
C LEU A 539 -27.53 -5.35 3.50
N GLY A 540 -27.20 -4.63 2.42
CA GLY A 540 -26.74 -5.25 1.16
C GLY A 540 -27.72 -5.09 0.00
N LYS A 541 -27.38 -5.63 -1.18
CA LYS A 541 -28.19 -5.48 -2.41
C LYS A 541 -29.35 -6.47 -2.41
N VAL A 542 -30.55 -5.94 -2.62
CA VAL A 542 -31.80 -6.69 -2.80
C VAL A 542 -31.71 -7.67 -3.97
N ALA A 543 -31.83 -8.96 -3.68
CA ALA A 543 -32.09 -9.99 -4.69
C ALA A 543 -33.56 -9.91 -5.13
N ARG A 544 -33.78 -9.83 -6.44
CA ARG A 544 -35.09 -9.80 -7.09
C ARG A 544 -35.52 -11.24 -7.42
N ASP A 545 -36.67 -11.67 -6.90
CA ASP A 545 -37.90 -11.88 -7.70
C ASP A 545 -38.86 -13.00 -7.22
N ASP A 546 -38.54 -13.92 -6.31
CA ASP A 546 -39.48 -15.04 -6.03
C ASP A 546 -39.90 -15.31 -4.56
N GLN A 547 -39.25 -14.70 -3.55
CA GLN A 547 -39.55 -14.98 -2.12
C GLN A 547 -40.63 -14.09 -1.49
N GLU A 548 -41.16 -13.11 -2.22
CA GLU A 548 -42.04 -12.05 -1.68
C GLU A 548 -43.39 -12.55 -1.12
N MET A 549 -43.98 -13.63 -1.67
CA MET A 549 -45.33 -14.06 -1.28
C MET A 549 -45.45 -14.76 0.09
N ARG A 550 -44.39 -15.39 0.63
CA ARG A 550 -44.47 -16.14 1.90
C ARG A 550 -44.23 -15.30 3.17
N GLY A 551 -43.94 -14.01 3.03
CA GLY A 551 -43.61 -13.12 4.16
C GLY A 551 -44.82 -12.49 4.85
N TRP A 552 -45.90 -12.22 4.11
CA TRP A 552 -47.03 -11.42 4.61
C TRP A 552 -47.84 -12.07 5.72
N ASP A 553 -48.03 -13.39 5.71
CA ASP A 553 -48.73 -14.09 6.80
C ASP A 553 -48.04 -13.89 8.16
N ARG A 554 -46.70 -13.86 8.17
CA ARG A 554 -45.90 -13.61 9.38
C ARG A 554 -45.93 -12.15 9.80
N VAL A 555 -45.91 -11.23 8.83
CA VAL A 555 -46.13 -9.79 9.09
C VAL A 555 -47.49 -9.59 9.77
N VAL A 556 -48.56 -10.18 9.23
CA VAL A 556 -49.91 -10.13 9.82
C VAL A 556 -49.95 -10.78 11.20
N ALA A 557 -49.28 -11.92 11.40
CA ALA A 557 -49.18 -12.55 12.72
C ALA A 557 -48.47 -11.66 13.75
N GLY A 558 -47.40 -10.96 13.34
CA GLY A 558 -46.73 -9.96 14.18
C GLY A 558 -47.61 -8.78 14.52
N LEU A 559 -48.33 -8.22 13.55
CA LEU A 559 -49.33 -7.17 13.78
C LEU A 559 -50.40 -7.62 14.78
N ARG A 560 -50.89 -8.86 14.65
CA ARG A 560 -51.86 -9.45 15.59
C ARG A 560 -51.29 -9.62 16.99
N SER A 561 -49.99 -9.88 17.15
CA SER A 561 -49.36 -9.95 18.48
C SER A 561 -49.47 -8.65 19.26
N LEU A 562 -49.55 -7.50 18.56
CA LEU A 562 -49.75 -6.18 19.17
C LEU A 562 -51.21 -5.86 19.50
N ALA A 563 -52.16 -6.76 19.24
CA ALA A 563 -53.57 -6.53 19.53
C ALA A 563 -53.78 -6.23 21.03
N GLY A 564 -54.46 -5.11 21.31
CA GLY A 564 -54.68 -4.62 22.68
C GLY A 564 -53.55 -3.74 23.24
N GLN A 565 -52.48 -3.49 22.49
CA GLN A 565 -51.43 -2.53 22.85
C GLN A 565 -51.61 -1.17 22.18
N THR A 566 -51.21 -0.09 22.85
CA THR A 566 -51.35 1.28 22.32
C THR A 566 -50.24 1.62 21.33
N LEU A 567 -50.60 1.88 20.07
CA LEU A 567 -49.72 2.48 19.05
C LEU A 567 -50.33 3.81 18.61
N THR A 568 -49.50 4.79 18.25
CA THR A 568 -49.99 6.05 17.69
C THR A 568 -50.53 5.84 16.27
N SER A 569 -49.78 5.13 15.41
CA SER A 569 -50.26 4.75 14.07
C SER A 569 -49.48 3.58 13.48
N VAL A 570 -50.01 3.00 12.40
CA VAL A 570 -49.29 2.09 11.50
C VAL A 570 -49.06 2.81 10.17
N ARG A 571 -47.81 2.85 9.70
CA ARG A 571 -47.37 3.55 8.49
C ARG A 571 -46.81 2.54 7.47
N PHE A 572 -47.06 2.80 6.20
CA PHE A 572 -46.56 1.98 5.09
C PHE A 572 -45.66 2.85 4.22
N ASP A 573 -44.50 2.31 3.82
CA ASP A 573 -43.69 2.94 2.80
C ASP A 573 -44.45 2.91 1.45
N PRO A 574 -44.68 4.08 0.79
CA PRO A 574 -45.47 4.18 -0.43
C PRO A 574 -44.98 3.31 -1.59
N SER A 575 -43.70 2.92 -1.60
CA SER A 575 -43.14 2.01 -2.60
C SER A 575 -43.75 0.61 -2.54
N TRP A 576 -44.41 0.25 -1.44
CA TRP A 576 -45.00 -1.06 -1.20
C TRP A 576 -46.50 -1.13 -1.40
N GLU A 577 -47.21 0.00 -1.45
CA GLU A 577 -48.69 0.03 -1.54
C GLU A 577 -49.22 -0.78 -2.73
N LYS A 578 -48.44 -0.87 -3.82
CA LYS A 578 -48.77 -1.65 -5.03
C LYS A 578 -48.32 -3.13 -4.99
N ARG A 579 -47.55 -3.52 -3.97
CA ARG A 579 -46.91 -4.84 -3.82
C ARG A 579 -47.57 -5.70 -2.74
N ILE A 580 -48.45 -5.14 -1.91
CA ILE A 580 -49.17 -5.88 -0.86
C ILE A 580 -50.35 -6.65 -1.51
N PRO A 581 -50.46 -7.98 -1.32
CA PRO A 581 -51.63 -8.72 -1.75
C PRO A 581 -52.90 -8.18 -1.09
N ARG A 582 -53.97 -7.96 -1.88
CA ARG A 582 -55.26 -7.38 -1.40
C ARG A 582 -55.90 -8.10 -0.22
N GLN A 583 -55.59 -9.37 -0.01
CA GLN A 583 -56.12 -10.17 1.09
C GLN A 583 -55.40 -9.93 2.44
N HIS A 584 -54.25 -9.25 2.41
CA HIS A 584 -53.43 -8.94 3.59
C HIS A 584 -53.49 -7.46 4.00
N LEU A 585 -53.83 -6.57 3.05
CA LEU A 585 -54.37 -5.24 3.36
C LEU A 585 -55.72 -5.39 4.08
#